data_AF-A0A2T4BP78-F1
#
_entry.id   AF-A0A2T4BP78-F1
#
_cell.length_a   1.000
_cell.length_b   1.000
_cell.length_c   1.000
_cell.angle_alpha   90.00
_cell.angle_beta   90.00
_cell.angle_gamma   90.00
#
_symmetry.space_group_name_H-M   'P 1'
#
loop_
_entity.id
_entity.type
_entity.pdbx_description
1 polymer ?
#
loop_
_entity_poly.entity_id
_entity_poly.type
_entity_poly.pdbx_seq_one_letter_code
_entity_poly.pdbx_strand_id
1 'polypeptide(L)'
;MESLPAEFAPFPRLPAELRLKIWQSVPRPSRVIGLLPSASDWYRHHYRYIGSRASRMAEEQRRRYHYRYIVQPKEHAIFPLLHANREARAIWLPHFFQPSHFCHVSGLDIRFDTPFISYDTDIFTVFNGWPSNGIPDGFVNPHLANPDDEPVDGFIALDRNRIQNVALCEVPGDIKPFTSAVAIRTLPGIKTLTILALGPDANWKPESLASAGSGRDYTYSLPVHEMLAVDVQRMNAEIHDLPLELVKKSPFFNDARLRHGVAPSPNIRPLRRYKAFVLSLLWHELRGHNAAEAVTASWWDYMEYLFGSGARSHDAKCPLRLRGCGADGHTRREMMRWKPRFEINYKLLAAVGWRAELERIGVASS
;
A
#
# COMPACT_ATOMS: atom_id res chain seq x y z
N MET A 1 -8.27 45.82 -35.12
CA MET A 1 -9.34 45.49 -34.15
C MET A 1 -8.69 44.72 -33.03
N GLU A 2 -8.32 45.40 -31.95
CA GLU A 2 -7.82 44.75 -30.74
C GLU A 2 -9.00 44.09 -30.02
N SER A 3 -8.88 42.80 -29.70
CA SER A 3 -9.87 42.09 -28.90
C SER A 3 -9.87 42.69 -27.49
N LEU A 4 -11.00 43.27 -27.06
CA LEU A 4 -11.18 43.69 -25.68
C LEU A 4 -10.89 42.50 -24.74
N PRO A 5 -10.09 42.69 -23.68
CA PRO A 5 -9.84 41.63 -22.72
C PRO A 5 -11.16 41.21 -22.09
N ALA A 6 -11.44 39.90 -22.10
CA ALA A 6 -12.61 39.36 -21.44
C ALA A 6 -12.46 39.57 -19.92
N GLU A 7 -13.28 40.45 -19.34
CA GLU A 7 -13.37 40.59 -17.89
C GLU A 7 -14.21 39.44 -17.32
N PHE A 8 -13.56 38.56 -16.55
CA PHE A 8 -14.26 37.51 -15.83
C PHE A 8 -14.78 38.06 -14.50
N ALA A 9 -16.08 37.83 -14.23
CA ALA A 9 -16.64 38.15 -12.92
C ALA A 9 -15.94 37.32 -11.83
N PRO A 10 -15.62 37.92 -10.67
CA PRO A 10 -15.02 37.19 -9.55
C PRO A 10 -15.97 36.09 -9.09
N PHE A 11 -15.42 34.96 -8.62
CA PHE A 11 -16.18 33.75 -8.29
C PHE A 11 -17.50 34.00 -7.51
N PRO A 12 -17.53 34.83 -6.44
CA PRO A 12 -18.76 35.07 -5.67
C PRO A 12 -19.89 35.76 -6.46
N ARG A 13 -19.56 36.44 -7.57
CA ARG A 13 -20.50 37.16 -8.43
C ARG A 13 -20.97 36.33 -9.63
N LEU A 14 -20.46 35.11 -9.80
CA LEU A 14 -20.93 34.21 -10.84
C LEU A 14 -22.37 33.75 -10.55
N PRO A 15 -23.18 33.51 -11.60
CA PRO A 15 -24.45 32.80 -11.49
C PRO A 15 -24.30 31.51 -10.67
N ALA A 16 -25.33 31.17 -9.89
CA ALA A 16 -25.29 30.01 -9.00
C ALA A 16 -24.96 28.72 -9.76
N GLU A 17 -25.52 28.55 -10.95
CA GLU A 17 -25.30 27.40 -11.83
C GLU A 17 -23.82 27.25 -12.21
N LEU A 18 -23.13 28.35 -12.48
CA LEU A 18 -21.70 28.34 -12.80
C LEU A 18 -20.86 28.06 -11.55
N ARG A 19 -21.22 28.63 -10.38
CA ARG A 19 -20.52 28.34 -9.11
C ARG A 19 -20.63 26.86 -8.74
N LEU A 20 -21.82 26.27 -8.87
CA LEU A 20 -22.05 24.84 -8.63
C LEU A 20 -21.22 23.97 -9.58
N LYS A 21 -21.19 24.28 -10.88
CA LYS A 21 -20.36 23.57 -11.85
C LYS A 21 -18.87 23.64 -11.52
N ILE A 22 -18.39 24.81 -11.12
CA ILE A 22 -17.00 24.98 -10.70
C ILE A 22 -16.71 24.13 -9.47
N TRP A 23 -17.58 24.16 -8.46
CA TRP A 23 -17.41 23.32 -7.28
C TRP A 23 -17.38 21.85 -7.62
N GLN A 24 -18.29 21.36 -8.47
CA GLN A 24 -18.32 19.97 -8.92
C GLN A 24 -17.10 19.58 -9.77
N SER A 25 -16.46 20.54 -10.43
CA SER A 25 -15.28 20.30 -11.26
C SER A 25 -13.98 20.14 -10.48
N VAL A 26 -13.94 20.54 -9.20
CA VAL A 26 -12.71 20.43 -8.41
C VAL A 26 -12.41 18.95 -8.13
N PRO A 27 -11.21 18.45 -8.50
CA PRO A 27 -10.87 17.06 -8.25
C PRO A 27 -10.80 16.77 -6.76
N ARG A 28 -11.38 15.63 -6.37
CA ARG A 28 -11.22 15.08 -5.02
C ARG A 28 -9.78 14.54 -4.87
N PRO A 29 -9.13 14.72 -3.72
CA PRO A 29 -7.79 14.20 -3.50
C PRO A 29 -7.81 12.67 -3.52
N SER A 30 -6.79 12.08 -4.13
CA SER A 30 -6.46 10.66 -3.94
C SER A 30 -5.63 10.53 -2.67
N ARG A 31 -6.05 9.65 -1.76
CA ARG A 31 -5.38 9.46 -0.46
C ARG A 31 -5.16 7.97 -0.21
N VAL A 32 -4.05 7.63 0.43
CA VAL A 32 -3.79 6.30 0.98
C VAL A 32 -4.18 6.33 2.44
N ILE A 33 -5.09 5.44 2.83
CA ILE A 33 -5.54 5.26 4.22
C ILE A 33 -5.20 3.85 4.68
N GLY A 34 -4.43 3.70 5.75
CA GLY A 34 -4.01 2.38 6.23
C GLY A 34 -3.98 2.27 7.74
N LEU A 35 -4.33 1.09 8.24
CA LEU A 35 -4.28 0.74 9.65
C LEU A 35 -2.85 0.40 10.05
N LEU A 36 -2.31 1.09 11.06
CA LEU A 36 -0.98 0.82 11.59
C LEU A 36 -1.01 0.75 13.13
N PRO A 37 -0.19 -0.14 13.74
CA PRO A 37 0.00 -0.15 15.17
C PRO A 37 0.75 1.12 15.58
N SER A 38 0.80 1.40 16.88
CA SER A 38 1.61 2.48 17.42
C SER A 38 3.07 2.41 16.96
N ALA A 39 3.57 3.47 16.30
CA ALA A 39 4.97 3.54 15.88
C ALA A 39 5.94 3.36 17.07
N SER A 40 5.66 3.98 18.23
CA SER A 40 6.52 3.88 19.41
C SER A 40 6.63 2.45 19.91
N ASP A 41 5.52 1.71 19.93
CA ASP A 41 5.52 0.31 20.33
C ASP A 41 6.28 -0.51 19.29
N TRP A 42 6.02 -0.29 18.00
CA TRP A 42 6.74 -0.99 16.92
C TRP A 42 8.27 -0.85 17.03
N TYR A 43 8.77 0.38 17.21
CA TYR A 43 10.21 0.64 17.34
C TYR A 43 10.82 0.05 18.61
N ARG A 44 10.08 0.04 19.73
CA ARG A 44 10.55 -0.56 20.99
C ARG A 44 10.83 -2.06 20.83
N HIS A 45 9.97 -2.78 20.10
CA HIS A 45 10.14 -4.22 19.91
C HIS A 45 11.18 -4.57 18.84
N HIS A 46 11.31 -3.78 17.77
CA HIS A 46 12.24 -4.05 16.67
C HIS A 46 13.61 -3.39 16.82
N TYR A 47 13.87 -2.72 17.94
CA TYR A 47 15.07 -1.94 18.23
C TYR A 47 16.39 -2.71 17.93
N ARG A 48 16.44 -4.00 18.26
CA ARG A 48 17.64 -4.84 18.06
C ARG A 48 17.97 -5.10 16.58
N TYR A 49 16.97 -5.05 15.69
CA TYR A 49 17.13 -5.36 14.27
C TYR A 49 17.41 -4.11 13.41
N ILE A 50 16.85 -2.97 13.81
CA ILE A 50 16.97 -1.71 13.05
C ILE A 50 18.16 -0.83 13.50
N GLY A 51 18.93 -1.28 14.50
CA GLY A 51 20.11 -0.60 15.01
C GLY A 51 19.81 0.82 15.50
N SER A 52 20.66 1.78 15.13
CA SER A 52 20.56 3.19 15.55
C SER A 52 19.26 3.91 15.12
N ARG A 53 18.44 3.31 14.24
CA ARG A 53 17.11 3.82 13.87
C ARG A 53 16.15 3.88 15.05
N ALA A 54 16.36 3.05 16.07
CA ALA A 54 15.53 2.97 17.25
C ALA A 54 15.81 4.07 18.29
N SER A 55 17.03 4.61 18.30
CA SER A 55 17.61 5.26 19.48
C SER A 55 17.12 6.69 19.77
N ARG A 56 16.04 7.17 19.15
CA ARG A 56 15.64 8.58 19.27
C ARG A 56 14.23 8.88 19.73
N MET A 57 13.36 7.90 19.99
CA MET A 57 11.91 8.20 20.05
C MET A 57 11.12 7.42 21.11
N ALA A 58 11.65 7.30 22.32
CA ALA A 58 10.99 6.65 23.45
C ALA A 58 10.34 7.67 24.40
N GLU A 59 9.38 8.48 23.92
CA GLU A 59 8.49 9.25 24.81
C GLU A 59 7.21 9.67 24.07
N GLU A 60 6.38 8.70 23.70
CA GLU A 60 4.94 8.99 23.55
C GLU A 60 4.24 8.41 24.78
N GLN A 61 3.55 9.28 25.51
CA GLN A 61 2.74 8.95 26.70
C GLN A 61 1.82 7.74 26.44
N ARG A 62 1.54 6.96 27.51
CA ARG A 62 0.61 5.81 27.52
C ARG A 62 -0.58 6.06 26.58
N ARG A 63 -0.61 5.35 25.45
CA ARG A 63 -1.56 5.61 24.37
C ARG A 63 -2.94 5.06 24.75
N ARG A 64 -3.99 5.79 24.36
CA ARG A 64 -5.41 5.40 24.52
C ARG A 64 -5.94 4.56 23.34
N TYR A 65 -5.05 4.05 22.48
CA TYR A 65 -5.42 3.34 21.26
C TYR A 65 -4.41 2.25 20.95
N HIS A 66 -4.89 1.16 20.34
CA HIS A 66 -4.09 0.05 19.84
C HIS A 66 -3.60 0.34 18.41
N TYR A 67 -4.52 0.82 17.58
CA TYR A 67 -4.26 1.12 16.16
C TYR A 67 -4.72 2.50 15.76
N ARG A 68 -4.14 3.01 14.67
CA ARG A 68 -4.60 4.23 14.01
C ARG A 68 -4.68 4.07 12.50
N TYR A 69 -5.76 4.58 11.93
CA TYR A 69 -5.88 4.81 10.50
C TYR A 69 -5.14 6.09 10.12
N ILE A 70 -3.99 5.92 9.46
CA ILE A 70 -3.18 7.02 8.94
C ILE A 70 -3.69 7.40 7.57
N VAL A 71 -3.60 8.68 7.25
CA VAL A 71 -3.85 9.23 5.92
C VAL A 71 -2.59 9.85 5.33
N GLN A 72 -2.32 9.58 4.06
CA GLN A 72 -1.32 10.29 3.25
C GLN A 72 -1.93 10.69 1.90
N PRO A 73 -1.57 11.86 1.33
CA PRO A 73 -0.77 12.91 1.95
C PRO A 73 -1.49 13.55 3.15
N LYS A 74 -0.75 13.89 4.21
CA LYS A 74 -1.32 14.52 5.43
C LYS A 74 -1.99 15.86 5.15
N GLU A 75 -1.51 16.62 4.17
CA GLU A 75 -2.15 17.87 3.72
C GLU A 75 -3.57 17.67 3.16
N HIS A 76 -3.92 16.44 2.75
CA HIS A 76 -5.24 16.06 2.30
C HIS A 76 -6.02 15.27 3.36
N ALA A 77 -5.55 15.24 4.62
CA ALA A 77 -6.29 14.64 5.72
C ALA A 77 -7.70 15.23 5.85
N ILE A 78 -7.86 16.51 5.49
CA ILE A 78 -9.15 17.18 5.37
C ILE A 78 -9.24 17.76 3.96
N PHE A 79 -10.30 17.44 3.22
CA PHE A 79 -10.54 18.04 1.91
C PHE A 79 -10.89 19.53 2.06
N PRO A 80 -10.07 20.47 1.54
CA PRO A 80 -10.24 21.90 1.84
C PRO A 80 -11.63 22.46 1.50
N LEU A 81 -12.28 21.94 0.44
CA LEU A 81 -13.61 22.42 0.03
C LEU A 81 -14.72 22.14 1.05
N LEU A 82 -14.54 21.19 1.98
CA LEU A 82 -15.48 20.98 3.09
C LEU A 82 -15.52 22.16 4.05
N HIS A 83 -14.48 23.01 4.04
CA HIS A 83 -14.32 24.18 4.89
C HIS A 83 -14.44 25.51 4.14
N ALA A 84 -14.55 25.50 2.80
CA ALA A 84 -14.57 26.72 2.00
C ALA A 84 -15.81 27.61 2.28
N ASN A 85 -17.02 27.06 2.10
CA ASN A 85 -18.28 27.73 2.43
C ASN A 85 -19.44 26.72 2.47
N ARG A 86 -20.66 27.19 2.76
CA ARG A 86 -21.86 26.34 2.86
C ARG A 86 -22.21 25.65 1.53
N GLU A 87 -22.03 26.33 0.40
CA GLU A 87 -22.35 25.81 -0.93
C GLU A 87 -21.42 24.65 -1.31
N ALA A 88 -20.10 24.86 -1.20
CA ALA A 88 -19.12 23.81 -1.45
C ALA A 88 -19.33 22.60 -0.52
N ARG A 89 -19.60 22.85 0.77
CA ARG A 89 -19.89 21.79 1.74
C ARG A 89 -21.14 20.98 1.37
N ALA A 90 -22.21 21.63 0.92
CA ALA A 90 -23.45 20.96 0.55
C ALA A 90 -23.26 20.02 -0.65
N ILE A 91 -22.37 20.37 -1.58
CA ILE A 91 -22.02 19.52 -2.72
C ILE A 91 -21.17 18.33 -2.27
N TRP A 92 -20.14 18.59 -1.47
CA TRP A 92 -19.10 17.59 -1.24
C TRP A 92 -19.34 16.66 -0.06
N LEU A 93 -19.96 17.14 1.03
CA LEU A 93 -20.14 16.34 2.25
C LEU A 93 -20.87 14.99 2.01
N PRO A 94 -21.90 14.89 1.14
CA PRO A 94 -22.56 13.60 0.84
C PRO A 94 -21.63 12.52 0.25
N HIS A 95 -20.49 12.91 -0.31
CA HIS A 95 -19.50 11.97 -0.88
C HIS A 95 -18.54 11.39 0.16
N PHE A 96 -18.62 11.84 1.42
CA PHE A 96 -17.74 11.39 2.49
C PHE A 96 -18.51 10.66 3.60
N PHE A 97 -17.89 9.62 4.14
CA PHE A 97 -18.27 9.00 5.40
C PHE A 97 -17.47 9.63 6.53
N GLN A 98 -18.13 9.88 7.66
CA GLN A 98 -17.51 10.46 8.86
C GLN A 98 -17.38 9.36 9.93
N PRO A 99 -16.22 8.70 10.07
CA PRO A 99 -15.99 7.76 11.16
C PRO A 99 -15.95 8.49 12.50
N SER A 100 -16.26 7.79 13.59
CA SER A 100 -15.94 8.26 14.94
C SER A 100 -14.42 8.39 15.08
N HIS A 101 -13.94 9.52 15.60
CA HIS A 101 -12.49 9.76 15.77
C HIS A 101 -11.81 8.70 16.63
N PHE A 102 -12.52 8.18 17.63
CA PHE A 102 -12.16 6.98 18.38
C PHE A 102 -13.32 5.99 18.30
N CYS A 103 -13.02 4.73 18.01
CA CYS A 103 -13.99 3.64 18.08
C CYS A 103 -13.38 2.44 18.81
N HIS A 104 -14.24 1.69 19.48
CA HIS A 104 -13.90 0.41 20.11
C HIS A 104 -14.59 -0.70 19.33
N VAL A 105 -13.82 -1.64 18.79
CA VAL A 105 -14.35 -2.73 17.96
C VAL A 105 -13.50 -3.98 18.15
N SER A 106 -14.15 -5.12 18.38
CA SER A 106 -13.48 -6.42 18.60
C SER A 106 -12.37 -6.36 19.68
N GLY A 107 -12.60 -5.61 20.76
CA GLY A 107 -11.63 -5.42 21.84
C GLY A 107 -10.49 -4.44 21.54
N LEU A 108 -10.46 -3.83 20.35
CA LEU A 108 -9.44 -2.89 19.92
C LEU A 108 -9.95 -1.45 19.97
N ASP A 109 -9.13 -0.59 20.56
CA ASP A 109 -9.31 0.86 20.48
C ASP A 109 -8.61 1.39 19.22
N ILE A 110 -9.38 1.97 18.30
CA ILE A 110 -8.91 2.46 17.01
C ILE A 110 -9.12 3.97 16.92
N ARG A 111 -8.10 4.67 16.44
CA ARG A 111 -8.14 6.10 16.15
C ARG A 111 -8.15 6.37 14.65
N PHE A 112 -8.96 7.32 14.19
CA PHE A 112 -8.91 7.82 12.81
C PHE A 112 -8.19 9.17 12.76
N ASP A 113 -7.11 9.30 11.98
CA ASP A 113 -6.40 10.58 11.84
C ASP A 113 -7.05 11.52 10.82
N THR A 114 -8.04 11.03 10.08
CA THR A 114 -8.87 11.84 9.17
C THR A 114 -10.33 11.81 9.64
N PRO A 115 -11.01 12.97 9.68
CA PRO A 115 -12.43 13.04 10.04
C PRO A 115 -13.37 12.59 8.91
N PHE A 116 -12.87 12.46 7.67
CA PHE A 116 -13.70 12.13 6.51
C PHE A 116 -12.98 11.12 5.62
N ILE A 117 -13.68 10.07 5.21
CA ILE A 117 -13.20 9.09 4.22
C ILE A 117 -14.14 9.07 3.00
N SER A 118 -13.58 8.87 1.82
CA SER A 118 -14.28 8.76 0.55
C SER A 118 -14.05 7.36 0.00
N TYR A 119 -15.09 6.52 0.05
CA TYR A 119 -15.03 5.17 -0.52
C TYR A 119 -14.83 5.15 -2.04
N ASP A 120 -15.10 6.27 -2.72
CA ASP A 120 -14.93 6.42 -4.16
C ASP A 120 -13.47 6.66 -4.57
N THR A 121 -12.73 7.43 -3.76
CA THR A 121 -11.42 8.00 -4.16
C THR A 121 -10.27 7.62 -3.25
N ASP A 122 -10.54 7.26 -1.99
CA ASP A 122 -9.49 6.81 -1.09
C ASP A 122 -9.07 5.39 -1.44
N ILE A 123 -7.78 5.13 -1.27
CA ILE A 123 -7.13 3.85 -1.47
C ILE A 123 -6.85 3.28 -0.09
N PHE A 124 -7.60 2.25 0.29
CA PHE A 124 -7.44 1.60 1.59
C PHE A 124 -6.33 0.56 1.50
N THR A 125 -5.31 0.67 2.35
CA THR A 125 -4.11 -0.16 2.26
C THR A 125 -3.91 -1.03 3.49
N VAL A 126 -3.44 -2.25 3.25
CA VAL A 126 -2.82 -3.08 4.28
C VAL A 126 -1.32 -3.01 4.07
N PHE A 127 -0.62 -2.39 5.02
CA PHE A 127 0.84 -2.32 4.97
C PHE A 127 1.49 -3.64 5.39
N ASN A 128 0.91 -4.32 6.39
CA ASN A 128 1.31 -5.65 6.84
C ASN A 128 0.15 -6.28 7.64
N GLY A 129 0.22 -7.58 7.92
CA GLY A 129 -0.70 -8.27 8.84
C GLY A 129 -0.20 -8.23 10.28
N TRP A 130 -0.57 -7.19 11.03
CA TRP A 130 -0.15 -7.03 12.42
C TRP A 130 -1.13 -7.76 13.36
N PRO A 131 -0.67 -8.52 14.37
CA PRO A 131 -1.53 -9.14 15.38
C PRO A 131 -2.08 -8.11 16.38
N SER A 132 -3.17 -8.42 17.08
CA SER A 132 -3.93 -7.49 17.93
C SER A 132 -3.14 -6.75 19.02
N ASN A 133 -2.08 -7.37 19.55
CA ASN A 133 -1.10 -6.78 20.47
C ASN A 133 -0.03 -5.89 19.76
N GLY A 134 -0.19 -5.67 18.46
CA GLY A 134 0.56 -4.78 17.60
C GLY A 134 1.72 -5.45 16.87
N ILE A 135 2.34 -6.50 17.41
CA ILE A 135 3.63 -7.02 16.94
C ILE A 135 3.73 -8.54 17.13
N PRO A 136 4.00 -9.35 16.10
CA PRO A 136 4.31 -10.76 16.29
C PRO A 136 5.76 -10.90 16.76
N ASP A 137 5.96 -11.55 17.91
CA ASP A 137 7.29 -11.93 18.42
C ASP A 137 8.03 -12.93 17.51
N GLY A 138 7.34 -13.50 16.51
CA GLY A 138 7.82 -14.57 15.65
C GLY A 138 9.01 -14.24 14.74
N PHE A 139 9.33 -12.97 14.49
CA PHE A 139 10.57 -12.60 13.78
C PHE A 139 11.81 -12.65 14.68
N VAL A 140 11.63 -12.57 16.00
CA VAL A 140 12.72 -12.53 17.00
C VAL A 140 12.95 -13.90 17.61
N ASN A 141 11.88 -14.67 17.83
CA ASN A 141 11.93 -16.05 18.28
C ASN A 141 10.59 -16.75 17.97
N PRO A 142 10.54 -17.72 17.05
CA PRO A 142 9.32 -18.48 16.75
C PRO A 142 8.70 -19.16 17.99
N HIS A 143 9.48 -19.37 19.05
CA HIS A 143 9.02 -19.94 20.32
C HIS A 143 8.30 -18.95 21.26
N LEU A 144 8.36 -17.64 20.95
CA LEU A 144 7.66 -16.58 21.69
C LEU A 144 6.43 -16.06 20.93
N ALA A 145 6.29 -16.42 19.64
CA ALA A 145 5.06 -16.17 18.92
C ALA A 145 3.93 -16.93 19.63
N ASN A 146 2.93 -16.20 20.12
CA ASN A 146 1.72 -16.82 20.61
C ASN A 146 1.00 -17.42 19.38
N PRO A 147 0.81 -18.75 19.31
CA PRO A 147 0.15 -19.39 18.17
C PRO A 147 -1.30 -18.94 17.98
N ASP A 148 -1.89 -18.29 18.99
CA ASP A 148 -3.25 -17.74 18.96
C ASP A 148 -3.31 -16.25 18.52
N ASP A 149 -2.18 -15.61 18.21
CA ASP A 149 -2.15 -14.21 17.76
C ASP A 149 -2.58 -14.08 16.29
N GLU A 150 -3.89 -14.01 16.08
CA GLU A 150 -4.47 -13.75 14.76
C GLU A 150 -4.19 -12.31 14.30
N PRO A 151 -3.89 -12.11 13.01
CA PRO A 151 -3.72 -10.80 12.42
C PRO A 151 -5.03 -9.99 12.51
N VAL A 152 -4.90 -8.71 12.86
CA VAL A 152 -6.02 -7.78 12.83
C VAL A 152 -6.47 -7.59 11.40
N ASP A 153 -7.79 -7.62 11.21
CA ASP A 153 -8.43 -7.21 9.97
C ASP A 153 -8.00 -5.79 9.58
N GLY A 154 -7.32 -5.64 8.45
CA GLY A 154 -6.76 -4.37 7.99
C GLY A 154 -7.83 -3.33 7.62
N PHE A 155 -9.09 -3.74 7.49
CA PHE A 155 -10.23 -2.86 7.21
C PHE A 155 -11.27 -2.86 8.35
N ILE A 156 -10.87 -3.25 9.56
CA ILE A 156 -11.74 -3.21 10.74
C ILE A 156 -12.33 -1.81 10.96
N ALA A 157 -13.58 -1.71 11.40
CA ALA A 157 -14.35 -0.46 11.50
C ALA A 157 -14.63 0.28 10.17
N LEU A 158 -14.31 -0.30 9.01
CA LEU A 158 -14.73 0.19 7.69
C LEU A 158 -15.83 -0.71 7.10
N ASP A 159 -16.64 -0.15 6.21
CA ASP A 159 -17.64 -0.90 5.47
C ASP A 159 -17.02 -1.55 4.23
N ARG A 160 -16.69 -2.83 4.34
CA ARG A 160 -16.07 -3.63 3.27
C ARG A 160 -16.87 -3.67 1.98
N ASN A 161 -18.20 -3.53 2.04
CA ASN A 161 -19.03 -3.54 0.83
C ASN A 161 -18.83 -2.28 -0.02
N ARG A 162 -18.35 -1.20 0.59
CA ARG A 162 -18.13 0.09 -0.07
C ARG A 162 -16.70 0.30 -0.52
N ILE A 163 -15.75 -0.51 -0.06
CA ILE A 163 -14.34 -0.40 -0.43
C ILE A 163 -14.15 -0.77 -1.91
N GLN A 164 -13.76 0.23 -2.73
CA GLN A 164 -13.55 0.07 -4.17
C GLN A 164 -12.07 0.06 -4.56
N ASN A 165 -11.22 0.80 -3.85
CA ASN A 165 -9.79 0.92 -4.14
C ASN A 165 -8.98 0.36 -2.98
N VAL A 166 -8.23 -0.70 -3.25
CA VAL A 166 -7.37 -1.37 -2.26
C VAL A 166 -5.92 -1.23 -2.70
N ALA A 167 -5.01 -1.02 -1.75
CA ALA A 167 -3.57 -1.14 -1.99
C ALA A 167 -2.99 -2.32 -1.21
N LEU A 168 -2.10 -3.04 -1.87
CA LEU A 168 -1.23 -4.04 -1.26
C LEU A 168 0.18 -3.46 -1.24
N CYS A 169 0.69 -3.24 -0.04
CA CYS A 169 2.06 -2.76 0.12
C CYS A 169 3.04 -3.81 -0.41
N GLU A 170 4.06 -3.33 -1.12
CA GLU A 170 5.23 -4.12 -1.40
C GLU A 170 5.86 -4.57 -0.07
N VAL A 171 6.33 -5.81 0.00
CA VAL A 171 6.84 -6.53 1.19
C VAL A 171 5.79 -7.21 2.09
N PRO A 172 5.36 -8.43 1.73
CA PRO A 172 4.88 -9.41 2.68
C PRO A 172 6.06 -10.31 3.07
N GLY A 173 6.89 -9.87 4.03
CA GLY A 173 7.89 -10.74 4.67
C GLY A 173 7.23 -11.97 5.31
N ASP A 174 5.95 -11.83 5.68
CA ASP A 174 5.06 -12.91 6.06
C ASP A 174 3.72 -12.79 5.28
N ILE A 175 3.44 -13.78 4.43
CA ILE A 175 2.29 -13.76 3.52
C ILE A 175 1.00 -14.11 4.25
N LYS A 176 1.05 -14.98 5.27
CA LYS A 176 -0.16 -15.46 5.95
C LYS A 176 -0.85 -14.32 6.72
N PRO A 177 -0.19 -13.61 7.65
CA PRO A 177 -0.80 -12.48 8.32
C PRO A 177 -1.29 -11.42 7.34
N PHE A 178 -0.51 -11.14 6.30
CA PHE A 178 -0.85 -10.14 5.29
C PHE A 178 -2.15 -10.48 4.54
N THR A 179 -2.27 -11.71 4.03
CA THR A 179 -3.46 -12.16 3.30
C THR A 179 -4.69 -12.25 4.19
N SER A 180 -4.53 -12.70 5.44
CA SER A 180 -5.60 -12.69 6.44
C SER A 180 -6.08 -11.28 6.78
N ALA A 181 -5.17 -10.32 6.94
CA ALA A 181 -5.54 -8.92 7.19
C ALA A 181 -6.28 -8.28 6.00
N VAL A 182 -5.91 -8.64 4.76
CA VAL A 182 -6.62 -8.19 3.55
C VAL A 182 -7.96 -8.90 3.40
N ALA A 183 -8.02 -10.20 3.68
CA ALA A 183 -9.14 -11.11 3.49
C ALA A 183 -9.92 -10.85 2.18
N ILE A 184 -9.25 -10.97 1.03
CA ILE A 184 -9.78 -10.50 -0.28
C ILE A 184 -11.21 -10.96 -0.62
N ARG A 185 -11.62 -12.15 -0.14
CA ARG A 185 -12.97 -12.71 -0.35
C ARG A 185 -14.09 -11.86 0.26
N THR A 186 -13.79 -11.05 1.27
CA THR A 186 -14.75 -10.22 1.99
C THR A 186 -14.86 -8.81 1.41
N LEU A 187 -14.22 -8.54 0.27
CA LEU A 187 -14.22 -7.24 -0.41
C LEU A 187 -14.91 -7.35 -1.79
N PRO A 188 -16.26 -7.44 -1.83
CA PRO A 188 -17.00 -7.70 -3.06
C PRO A 188 -17.01 -6.51 -4.04
N GLY A 189 -16.75 -5.29 -3.54
CA GLY A 189 -16.85 -4.03 -4.29
C GLY A 189 -15.55 -3.57 -4.95
N ILE A 190 -14.46 -4.34 -4.88
CA ILE A 190 -13.15 -3.90 -5.41
C ILE A 190 -13.25 -3.66 -6.92
N LYS A 191 -12.85 -2.45 -7.31
CA LYS A 191 -12.64 -2.04 -8.70
C LYS A 191 -11.18 -1.90 -9.05
N THR A 192 -10.35 -1.49 -8.10
CA THR A 192 -8.93 -1.22 -8.30
C THR A 192 -8.08 -1.85 -7.22
N LEU A 193 -7.05 -2.59 -7.61
CA LEU A 193 -6.00 -3.09 -6.74
C LEU A 193 -4.66 -2.44 -7.09
N THR A 194 -4.12 -1.67 -6.15
CA THR A 194 -2.84 -0.96 -6.30
C THR A 194 -1.72 -1.79 -5.71
N ILE A 195 -0.65 -2.01 -6.46
CA ILE A 195 0.64 -2.42 -5.90
C ILE A 195 1.33 -1.14 -5.41
N LEU A 196 1.41 -0.99 -4.09
CA LEU A 196 1.94 0.21 -3.45
C LEU A 196 3.40 -0.03 -3.05
N ALA A 197 4.32 0.54 -3.82
CA ALA A 197 5.73 0.57 -3.45
C ALA A 197 5.97 1.65 -2.39
N LEU A 198 6.88 1.35 -1.46
CA LEU A 198 7.38 2.32 -0.49
C LEU A 198 8.66 2.97 -1.02
N GLY A 199 8.77 4.28 -0.86
CA GLY A 199 9.91 5.07 -1.33
C GLY A 199 11.10 5.02 -0.38
N PRO A 200 12.12 5.86 -0.65
CA PRO A 200 13.28 6.00 0.21
C PRO A 200 12.92 6.44 1.64
N ASP A 201 13.70 5.97 2.62
CA ASP A 201 13.59 6.35 4.03
C ASP A 201 13.77 7.87 4.20
N ALA A 202 12.79 8.50 4.84
CA ALA A 202 12.75 9.94 5.08
C ALA A 202 13.86 10.44 6.03
N ASN A 203 14.45 9.55 6.83
CA ASN A 203 15.50 9.90 7.79
C ASN A 203 16.89 10.03 7.13
N TRP A 204 17.02 9.65 5.87
CA TRP A 204 18.25 9.77 5.11
C TRP A 204 18.25 11.04 4.28
N LYS A 205 19.41 11.69 4.19
CA LYS A 205 19.57 12.82 3.26
C LYS A 205 19.40 12.29 1.83
N PRO A 206 18.61 12.95 0.97
CA PRO A 206 18.49 12.55 -0.42
C PRO A 206 19.85 12.44 -1.10
N GLU A 207 20.15 11.25 -1.61
CA GLU A 207 21.33 10.92 -2.39
C GLU A 207 20.93 10.59 -3.82
N SER A 208 21.91 10.52 -4.72
CA SER A 208 21.64 10.17 -6.11
C SER A 208 21.10 8.73 -6.21
N LEU A 209 19.82 8.59 -6.58
CA LEU A 209 19.24 7.31 -7.01
C LEU A 209 19.70 6.98 -8.45
N ALA A 210 20.33 7.94 -9.14
CA ALA A 210 20.89 7.80 -10.47
C ALA A 210 22.34 7.28 -10.42
N SER A 211 22.57 6.05 -9.95
CA SER A 211 23.82 5.27 -10.13
C SER A 211 23.72 3.94 -9.37
N ALA A 212 24.16 2.75 -9.81
CA ALA A 212 24.67 2.25 -11.08
C ALA A 212 24.34 0.74 -11.15
N GLY A 213 23.36 0.34 -11.96
CA GLY A 213 23.09 -1.07 -12.26
C GLY A 213 23.31 -1.30 -13.75
N SER A 214 24.25 -2.17 -14.13
CA SER A 214 24.51 -2.59 -15.51
C SER A 214 23.38 -3.47 -16.11
N GLY A 215 22.19 -3.46 -15.50
CA GLY A 215 21.02 -4.23 -15.91
C GLY A 215 21.12 -5.75 -15.70
N ARG A 216 22.09 -6.24 -14.91
CA ARG A 216 22.39 -7.68 -14.79
C ARG A 216 22.48 -8.25 -13.37
N ASP A 217 22.48 -7.42 -12.33
CA ASP A 217 22.57 -7.90 -10.95
C ASP A 217 21.32 -7.51 -10.14
N TYR A 218 20.33 -8.41 -10.13
CA TYR A 218 19.10 -8.25 -9.36
C TYR A 218 19.33 -8.36 -7.83
N THR A 219 20.56 -8.67 -7.39
CA THR A 219 20.95 -8.65 -5.97
C THR A 219 21.49 -7.29 -5.53
N TYR A 220 21.80 -6.40 -6.48
CA TYR A 220 22.29 -5.06 -6.17
C TYR A 220 21.26 -4.24 -5.39
N SER A 221 21.73 -3.58 -4.34
CA SER A 221 20.92 -2.76 -3.45
C SER A 221 21.52 -1.37 -3.35
N LEU A 222 20.72 -0.33 -3.60
CA LEU A 222 21.16 1.05 -3.35
C LEU A 222 21.61 1.21 -1.89
N PRO A 223 22.56 2.10 -1.59
CA PRO A 223 22.94 2.39 -0.19
C PRO A 223 21.78 2.98 0.62
N VAL A 224 20.75 3.47 -0.07
CA VAL A 224 19.53 4.04 0.50
C VAL A 224 18.55 2.94 0.87
N HIS A 225 17.97 3.06 2.07
CA HIS A 225 16.96 2.12 2.55
C HIS A 225 15.56 2.49 2.08
N GLU A 226 14.72 1.48 1.95
CA GLU A 226 13.27 1.66 1.80
C GLU A 226 12.70 2.14 3.15
N MET A 227 11.70 3.03 3.07
CA MET A 227 10.96 3.44 4.26
C MET A 227 10.22 2.25 4.86
N LEU A 228 10.12 2.21 6.18
CA LEU A 228 9.31 1.21 6.86
C LEU A 228 7.84 1.65 6.83
N ALA A 229 6.93 0.69 6.77
CA ALA A 229 5.48 0.95 6.84
C ALA A 229 5.08 1.84 8.03
N VAL A 230 5.70 1.64 9.20
CA VAL A 230 5.41 2.44 10.39
C VAL A 230 5.92 3.88 10.32
N ASP A 231 6.90 4.17 9.47
CA ASP A 231 7.46 5.51 9.30
C ASP A 231 6.42 6.44 8.66
N VAL A 232 5.47 5.88 7.91
CA VAL A 232 4.33 6.60 7.29
C VAL A 232 3.54 7.40 8.32
N GLN A 233 3.51 6.97 9.58
CA GLN A 233 2.84 7.70 10.66
C GLN A 233 3.50 9.05 10.98
N ARG A 234 4.82 9.15 10.80
CA ARG A 234 5.66 10.25 11.31
C ARG A 234 6.14 11.22 10.23
N MET A 235 6.08 10.84 8.97
CA MET A 235 6.49 11.69 7.84
C MET A 235 5.31 12.33 7.09
N ASN A 236 5.61 13.30 6.23
CA ASN A 236 4.73 13.72 5.13
C ASN A 236 5.15 12.95 3.88
N ALA A 237 4.19 12.32 3.20
CA ALA A 237 4.44 11.56 2.00
C ALA A 237 3.49 11.95 0.86
N GLU A 238 3.97 11.76 -0.36
CA GLU A 238 3.26 11.95 -1.61
C GLU A 238 2.97 10.61 -2.28
N ILE A 239 1.91 10.61 -3.08
CA ILE A 239 1.51 9.46 -3.88
C ILE A 239 1.86 9.78 -5.33
N HIS A 240 2.74 8.99 -5.94
CA HIS A 240 3.06 9.09 -7.36
C HIS A 240 2.43 7.93 -8.11
N ASP A 241 1.71 8.25 -9.19
CA ASP A 241 1.25 7.25 -10.15
C ASP A 241 2.42 6.67 -10.92
N LEU A 242 2.47 5.35 -11.04
CA LEU A 242 3.52 4.65 -11.78
C LEU A 242 2.92 3.97 -13.02
N PRO A 243 3.00 4.60 -14.20
CA PRO A 243 2.58 3.97 -15.44
C PRO A 243 3.30 2.62 -15.65
N LEU A 244 2.61 1.64 -16.22
CA LEU A 244 3.17 0.31 -16.43
C LEU A 244 4.49 0.33 -17.22
N GLU A 245 4.61 1.24 -18.18
CA GLU A 245 5.84 1.41 -18.97
C GLU A 245 7.01 1.93 -18.13
N LEU A 246 6.76 2.84 -17.19
CA LEU A 246 7.76 3.29 -16.22
C LEU A 246 8.18 2.12 -15.32
N VAL A 247 7.22 1.37 -14.76
CA VAL A 247 7.49 0.20 -13.91
C VAL A 247 8.36 -0.84 -14.62
N LYS A 248 8.15 -1.07 -15.92
CA LYS A 248 8.91 -2.07 -16.69
C LYS A 248 10.33 -1.62 -17.04
N LYS A 249 10.52 -0.32 -17.33
CA LYS A 249 11.75 0.23 -17.90
C LYS A 249 12.66 0.88 -16.86
N SER A 250 12.12 1.33 -15.74
CA SER A 250 12.88 2.04 -14.72
C SER A 250 13.91 1.13 -14.04
N PRO A 251 15.22 1.46 -14.09
CA PRO A 251 16.25 0.74 -13.35
C PRO A 251 16.04 0.83 -11.83
N PHE A 252 15.50 1.94 -11.33
CA PHE A 252 15.18 2.13 -9.91
C PHE A 252 14.20 1.06 -9.39
N PHE A 253 13.21 0.67 -10.21
CA PHE A 253 12.21 -0.32 -9.84
C PHE A 253 12.62 -1.77 -10.14
N ASN A 254 13.69 -2.03 -10.88
CA ASN A 254 14.00 -3.39 -11.34
C ASN A 254 15.42 -3.87 -11.05
N ASP A 255 16.39 -2.95 -10.97
CA ASP A 255 17.81 -3.27 -10.91
C ASP A 255 18.46 -2.72 -9.63
N ALA A 256 18.14 -1.48 -9.27
CA ALA A 256 18.72 -0.77 -8.13
C ALA A 256 17.65 -0.52 -7.07
N ARG A 257 17.02 -1.60 -6.58
CA ARG A 257 15.99 -1.48 -5.54
C ARG A 257 16.61 -1.03 -4.22
N LEU A 258 15.84 -0.27 -3.45
CA LEU A 258 16.22 0.20 -2.13
C LEU A 258 16.59 -0.97 -1.20
N ARG A 259 17.46 -0.72 -0.21
CA ARG A 259 17.77 -1.70 0.83
C ARG A 259 16.55 -1.91 1.70
N HIS A 260 16.01 -3.13 1.66
CA HIS A 260 14.96 -3.53 2.57
C HIS A 260 15.57 -4.19 3.80
N GLY A 261 15.06 -3.85 4.99
CA GLY A 261 15.56 -4.40 6.25
C GLY A 261 15.38 -5.91 6.32
N VAL A 262 14.30 -6.45 5.75
CA VAL A 262 13.97 -7.89 5.70
C VAL A 262 13.93 -8.30 4.23
N ALA A 263 15.08 -8.54 3.61
CA ALA A 263 15.14 -8.68 2.15
C ALA A 263 14.30 -9.87 1.65
N PRO A 264 13.27 -9.65 0.79
CA PRO A 264 12.57 -10.75 0.15
C PRO A 264 13.50 -11.50 -0.83
N SER A 265 13.11 -12.71 -1.22
CA SER A 265 13.81 -13.49 -2.25
C SER A 265 14.18 -12.62 -3.47
N PRO A 266 15.42 -12.68 -3.98
CA PRO A 266 15.87 -11.88 -5.13
C PRO A 266 14.92 -11.96 -6.35
N ASN A 267 14.16 -13.06 -6.44
CA ASN A 267 13.25 -13.32 -7.54
C ASN A 267 11.98 -12.45 -7.56
N ILE A 268 11.47 -11.94 -6.43
CA ILE A 268 10.33 -10.98 -6.43
C ILE A 268 10.78 -9.52 -6.40
N ARG A 269 12.05 -9.25 -6.11
CA ARG A 269 12.57 -7.89 -5.87
C ARG A 269 12.23 -6.85 -6.95
N PRO A 270 12.24 -7.16 -8.27
CA PRO A 270 11.81 -6.21 -9.29
C PRO A 270 10.30 -5.92 -9.20
N LEU A 271 9.90 -4.64 -9.15
CA LEU A 271 8.50 -4.23 -9.03
C LEU A 271 7.61 -4.80 -10.15
N ARG A 272 8.16 -4.94 -11.36
CA ARG A 272 7.46 -5.56 -12.50
C ARG A 272 6.99 -6.99 -12.22
N ARG A 273 7.65 -7.72 -11.31
CA ARG A 273 7.30 -9.11 -10.95
C ARG A 273 6.20 -9.20 -9.89
N TYR A 274 5.96 -8.14 -9.11
CA TYR A 274 4.92 -8.13 -8.08
C TYR A 274 3.52 -8.38 -8.63
N LYS A 275 3.19 -7.87 -9.81
CA LYS A 275 1.87 -8.13 -10.41
C LYS A 275 1.64 -9.61 -10.66
N ALA A 276 2.64 -10.33 -11.18
CA ALA A 276 2.52 -11.77 -11.40
C ALA A 276 2.41 -12.51 -10.07
N PHE A 277 3.21 -12.14 -9.06
CA PHE A 277 3.15 -12.72 -7.72
C PHE A 277 1.79 -12.48 -7.05
N VAL A 278 1.33 -11.23 -6.98
CA VAL A 278 0.05 -10.84 -6.36
C VAL A 278 -1.11 -11.52 -7.07
N LEU A 279 -1.17 -11.48 -8.41
CA LEU A 279 -2.23 -12.17 -9.14
C LEU A 279 -2.22 -13.66 -8.89
N SER A 280 -1.05 -14.28 -8.84
CA SER A 280 -0.90 -15.69 -8.53
C SER A 280 -1.41 -15.99 -7.11
N LEU A 281 -0.98 -15.22 -6.11
CA LEU A 281 -1.46 -15.34 -4.74
C LEU A 281 -2.98 -15.20 -4.65
N LEU A 282 -3.55 -14.14 -5.23
CA LEU A 282 -4.99 -13.90 -5.22
C LEU A 282 -5.79 -14.98 -5.95
N TRP A 283 -5.25 -15.54 -7.03
CA TRP A 283 -5.89 -16.63 -7.75
C TRP A 283 -6.09 -17.85 -6.84
N HIS A 284 -5.08 -18.17 -6.03
CA HIS A 284 -5.12 -19.27 -5.07
C HIS A 284 -5.98 -18.90 -3.85
N GLU A 285 -5.82 -17.69 -3.29
CA GLU A 285 -6.60 -17.19 -2.15
C GLU A 285 -8.11 -17.17 -2.43
N LEU A 286 -8.54 -16.99 -3.69
CA LEU A 286 -9.94 -17.06 -4.09
C LEU A 286 -10.47 -18.50 -4.29
N ARG A 287 -9.60 -19.51 -4.27
CA ARG A 287 -9.94 -20.93 -4.53
C ARG A 287 -9.68 -21.86 -3.34
N GLY A 288 -8.63 -21.61 -2.56
CA GLY A 288 -8.31 -22.34 -1.33
C GLY A 288 -8.26 -21.40 -0.13
N HIS A 289 -8.58 -21.92 1.06
CA HIS A 289 -8.52 -21.17 2.31
C HIS A 289 -7.13 -21.14 2.96
N ASN A 290 -6.21 -22.00 2.49
CA ASN A 290 -4.86 -22.18 3.01
C ASN A 290 -3.79 -21.82 1.97
N ALA A 291 -4.11 -20.92 1.03
CA ALA A 291 -3.21 -20.61 -0.08
C ALA A 291 -1.93 -19.92 0.39
N ALA A 292 -2.03 -18.91 1.27
CA ALA A 292 -0.87 -18.27 1.88
C ALA A 292 0.02 -19.25 2.63
N GLU A 293 -0.56 -20.18 3.40
CA GLU A 293 0.18 -21.22 4.14
C GLU A 293 0.96 -22.13 3.19
N ALA A 294 0.31 -22.59 2.12
CA ALA A 294 0.97 -23.43 1.12
C ALA A 294 2.08 -22.66 0.37
N VAL A 295 1.87 -21.39 0.03
CA VAL A 295 2.89 -20.55 -0.61
C VAL A 295 4.10 -20.39 0.31
N THR A 296 3.89 -20.12 1.60
CA THR A 296 4.97 -20.01 2.58
C THR A 296 5.73 -21.33 2.72
N ALA A 297 5.03 -22.45 2.83
CA ALA A 297 5.64 -23.78 2.97
C ALA A 297 6.44 -24.23 1.73
N SER A 298 6.00 -23.83 0.54
CA SER A 298 6.62 -24.19 -0.74
C SER A 298 7.27 -22.99 -1.43
N TRP A 299 7.79 -22.03 -0.66
CA TRP A 299 8.26 -20.73 -1.15
C TRP A 299 9.21 -20.84 -2.34
N TRP A 300 10.26 -21.65 -2.23
CA TRP A 300 11.29 -21.76 -3.27
C TRP A 300 10.75 -22.37 -4.57
N ASP A 301 10.03 -23.49 -4.47
CA ASP A 301 9.43 -24.16 -5.63
C ASP A 301 8.40 -23.27 -6.32
N TYR A 302 7.60 -22.54 -5.53
CA TYR A 302 6.62 -21.60 -6.05
C TYR A 302 7.26 -20.41 -6.76
N MET A 303 8.34 -19.87 -6.20
CA MET A 303 9.12 -18.80 -6.82
C MET A 303 9.80 -19.24 -8.11
N GLU A 304 10.32 -20.47 -8.15
CA GLU A 304 10.89 -21.08 -9.37
C GLU A 304 9.81 -21.30 -10.43
N TYR A 305 8.63 -21.79 -10.03
CA TYR A 305 7.45 -21.92 -10.88
C TYR A 305 7.01 -20.59 -11.49
N LEU A 306 7.04 -19.49 -10.72
CA LEU A 306 6.62 -18.17 -11.19
C LEU A 306 7.67 -17.48 -12.08
N PHE A 307 8.94 -17.52 -11.69
CA PHE A 307 9.98 -16.63 -12.23
C PHE A 307 11.25 -17.33 -12.73
N GLY A 308 11.43 -18.60 -12.41
CA GLY A 308 12.64 -19.37 -12.73
C GLY A 308 12.65 -20.01 -14.11
N SER A 309 13.39 -21.10 -14.26
CA SER A 309 13.43 -21.92 -15.48
C SER A 309 12.06 -22.48 -15.86
N GLY A 310 11.27 -22.87 -14.85
CA GLY A 310 9.86 -23.27 -14.98
C GLY A 310 8.97 -22.16 -15.56
N ALA A 311 9.38 -20.89 -15.44
CA ALA A 311 8.67 -19.77 -16.04
C ALA A 311 8.68 -19.78 -17.58
N ARG A 312 9.51 -20.62 -18.21
CA ARG A 312 9.51 -20.81 -19.67
C ARG A 312 8.53 -21.88 -20.13
N SER A 313 8.07 -22.76 -19.23
CA SER A 313 7.10 -23.80 -19.53
C SER A 313 5.70 -23.38 -19.06
N HIS A 314 4.80 -23.13 -20.02
CA HIS A 314 3.40 -22.83 -19.69
C HIS A 314 2.67 -24.04 -19.07
N ASP A 315 3.18 -25.25 -19.26
CA ASP A 315 2.59 -26.50 -18.78
C ASP A 315 3.17 -27.01 -17.46
N ALA A 316 4.10 -26.24 -16.88
CA ALA A 316 4.55 -26.50 -15.52
C ALA A 316 3.34 -26.57 -14.57
N LYS A 317 3.27 -27.65 -13.78
CA LYS A 317 2.24 -27.87 -12.77
C LYS A 317 2.57 -27.05 -11.52
N CYS A 318 1.54 -26.45 -10.92
CA CYS A 318 1.70 -25.68 -9.69
C CYS A 318 2.17 -26.56 -8.53
N PRO A 319 3.22 -26.16 -7.78
CA PRO A 319 3.77 -26.96 -6.69
C PRO A 319 2.86 -27.00 -5.45
N LEU A 320 1.91 -26.06 -5.30
CA LEU A 320 1.10 -25.92 -4.09
C LEU A 320 0.06 -27.04 -3.91
N ARG A 321 -0.35 -27.72 -4.99
CA ARG A 321 -1.33 -28.82 -5.01
C ARG A 321 -2.58 -28.59 -4.13
N LEU A 322 -3.05 -27.35 -4.07
CA LEU A 322 -4.22 -26.98 -3.27
C LEU A 322 -5.49 -27.64 -3.82
N ARG A 323 -6.29 -28.26 -2.94
CA ARG A 323 -7.56 -28.93 -3.31
C ARG A 323 -8.52 -28.02 -4.09
N GLY A 324 -8.59 -26.74 -3.72
CA GLY A 324 -9.42 -25.74 -4.39
C GLY A 324 -9.01 -25.43 -5.84
N CYS A 325 -7.85 -25.92 -6.29
CA CYS A 325 -7.32 -25.68 -7.62
C CYS A 325 -7.52 -26.85 -8.59
N GLY A 326 -8.40 -27.81 -8.24
CA GLY A 326 -8.69 -29.01 -9.03
C GLY A 326 -7.96 -30.26 -8.52
N ALA A 327 -8.52 -31.45 -8.79
CA ALA A 327 -7.97 -32.72 -8.34
C ALA A 327 -6.56 -32.99 -8.87
N ASP A 328 -6.28 -32.62 -10.12
CA ASP A 328 -4.97 -32.76 -10.78
C ASP A 328 -4.12 -31.49 -10.71
N GLY A 329 -4.51 -30.55 -9.83
CA GLY A 329 -3.98 -29.21 -9.75
C GLY A 329 -4.22 -28.39 -11.02
N HIS A 330 -3.39 -27.38 -11.25
CA HIS A 330 -3.45 -26.52 -12.42
C HIS A 330 -2.06 -26.27 -12.99
N THR A 331 -2.04 -25.83 -14.24
CA THR A 331 -0.87 -25.35 -14.96
C THR A 331 -0.65 -23.86 -14.72
N ARG A 332 0.57 -23.42 -15.05
CA ARG A 332 0.90 -22.00 -15.11
C ARG A 332 0.07 -21.24 -16.12
N ARG A 333 -0.20 -21.86 -17.27
CA ARG A 333 -1.03 -21.28 -18.33
C ARG A 333 -2.43 -20.93 -17.83
N GLU A 334 -3.08 -21.83 -17.11
CA GLU A 334 -4.44 -21.63 -16.58
C GLU A 334 -4.48 -20.46 -15.59
N MET A 335 -3.50 -20.40 -14.69
CA MET A 335 -3.37 -19.33 -13.70
C MET A 335 -3.09 -17.98 -14.37
N MET A 336 -2.13 -17.92 -15.30
CA MET A 336 -1.75 -16.67 -15.98
C MET A 336 -2.82 -16.13 -16.93
N ARG A 337 -3.77 -16.98 -17.37
CA ARG A 337 -4.92 -16.57 -18.18
C ARG A 337 -6.08 -16.01 -17.35
N TRP A 338 -6.04 -16.17 -16.03
CA TRP A 338 -7.05 -15.57 -15.18
C TRP A 338 -7.02 -14.05 -15.27
N LYS A 339 -8.19 -13.46 -15.51
CA LYS A 339 -8.39 -12.03 -15.47
C LYS A 339 -9.17 -11.71 -14.19
N PRO A 340 -8.60 -10.94 -13.25
CA PRO A 340 -9.37 -10.46 -12.10
C PRO A 340 -10.51 -9.56 -12.56
N ARG A 341 -11.52 -9.40 -11.69
CA ARG A 341 -12.66 -8.48 -11.93
C ARG A 341 -12.33 -7.01 -11.65
N PHE A 342 -11.10 -6.73 -11.23
CA PHE A 342 -10.61 -5.41 -10.88
C PHE A 342 -9.37 -5.05 -11.71
N GLU A 343 -9.11 -3.76 -11.84
CA GLU A 343 -7.91 -3.23 -12.47
C GLU A 343 -6.71 -3.32 -11.54
N ILE A 344 -5.50 -3.39 -12.13
CA ILE A 344 -4.26 -3.37 -11.37
C ILE A 344 -3.41 -2.21 -11.83
N ASN A 345 -3.06 -1.33 -10.91
CA ASN A 345 -2.16 -0.21 -11.10
C ASN A 345 -1.01 -0.25 -10.07
N TYR A 346 -0.09 0.71 -10.21
CA TYR A 346 1.09 0.83 -9.37
C TYR A 346 1.17 2.27 -8.87
N LYS A 347 1.51 2.42 -7.60
CA LYS A 347 1.77 3.73 -6.99
C LYS A 347 3.01 3.65 -6.11
N LEU A 348 3.69 4.78 -5.97
CA LEU A 348 4.78 4.97 -5.03
C LEU A 348 4.31 5.89 -3.91
N LEU A 349 4.47 5.47 -2.66
CA LEU A 349 4.37 6.36 -1.50
C LEU A 349 5.77 6.79 -1.10
N ALA A 350 6.11 8.06 -1.30
CA ALA A 350 7.46 8.58 -1.04
C ALA A 350 7.43 9.79 -0.12
N ALA A 351 8.45 9.98 0.71
CA ALA A 351 8.55 11.16 1.55
C ALA A 351 8.79 12.40 0.68
N VAL A 352 8.14 13.52 1.02
CA VAL A 352 8.21 14.80 0.27
C VAL A 352 9.66 15.24 0.01
N GLY A 353 10.57 14.98 0.96
CA GLY A 353 11.99 15.33 0.84
C GLY A 353 12.72 14.66 -0.34
N TRP A 354 12.17 13.58 -0.91
CA TRP A 354 12.74 12.88 -2.06
C TRP A 354 12.17 13.34 -3.40
N ARG A 355 11.21 14.28 -3.43
CA ARG A 355 10.50 14.70 -4.65
C ARG A 355 11.45 15.10 -5.79
N ALA A 356 12.37 16.03 -5.55
CA ALA A 356 13.30 16.53 -6.57
C ALA A 356 14.17 15.39 -7.17
N GLU A 357 14.53 14.41 -6.34
CA GLU A 357 15.31 13.27 -6.80
C GLU A 357 14.47 12.30 -7.64
N LEU A 358 13.22 12.05 -7.23
CA LEU A 358 12.27 11.24 -7.99
C LEU A 358 11.91 11.88 -9.34
N GLU A 359 11.80 13.20 -9.41
CA GLU A 359 11.64 13.95 -10.66
C GLU A 359 12.88 13.78 -11.55
N ARG A 360 14.08 13.90 -10.99
CA ARG A 360 15.35 13.76 -11.73
C ARG A 360 15.49 12.38 -12.39
N ILE A 361 15.00 11.32 -11.77
CA ILE A 361 15.02 9.96 -12.34
C ILE A 361 13.76 9.60 -13.15
N GLY A 362 12.87 10.57 -13.37
CA GLY A 362 11.65 10.39 -14.17
C GLY A 362 10.58 9.52 -13.52
N VAL A 363 10.58 9.41 -12.19
CA VAL A 363 9.57 8.68 -11.40
C VAL A 363 8.42 9.59 -10.97
N ALA A 364 8.71 10.83 -10.58
CA ALA A 364 7.71 11.86 -10.31
C ALA A 364 7.59 12.81 -11.50
N SER A 365 6.40 13.39 -11.68
CA SER A 365 6.15 14.46 -12.65
C SER A 365 6.19 15.80 -11.92
N SER A 366 6.86 16.78 -12.54
CA SER A 366 6.99 18.17 -12.07
C SER A 366 5.71 18.97 -12.20
#